data_AF-A0A3S1B282-F1
#
_entry.id   AF-A0A3S1B282-F1
#
_cell.length_a   1.000
_cell.length_b   1.000
_cell.length_c   1.000
_cell.angle_alpha   90.00
_cell.angle_beta   90.00
_cell.angle_gamma   90.00
#
_symmetry.space_group_name_H-M   'P 1'
#
loop_
_entity.id
_entity.type
_entity.pdbx_description
1 polymer ?
#
loop_
_entity_poly.entity_id
_entity_poly.type
_entity_poly.pdbx_seq_one_letter_code
_entity_poly.pdbx_strand_id
1 'polypeptide(L)'
;MSINLVSQSLDLDLDTTDQVQKRKGKSKKKERESQNAADLTYTNRQGVRKELRKVERKQKKISAEKRKRRKLKSGIEKYQEENGQDFTEINVEALKRITDLGKVSSDISEKILYKHPCRLSRDVKQRQKEEEESLFTEEDFQKFEREYKPNPR
;
A
#
# COMPACT_ATOMS: atom_id res chain seq x y z
N MET A 1 -16.95 17.67 2.54
CA MET A 1 -16.13 16.51 2.97
C MET A 1 -15.77 16.71 4.43
N SER A 2 -16.22 15.85 5.35
CA SER A 2 -15.92 16.01 6.78
C SER A 2 -14.53 15.47 7.10
N ILE A 3 -13.79 16.19 7.95
CA ILE A 3 -12.41 15.84 8.31
C ILE A 3 -12.33 14.47 8.99
N ASN A 4 -13.37 14.09 9.73
CA ASN A 4 -13.50 12.78 10.37
C ASN A 4 -13.63 11.63 9.36
N LEU A 5 -14.26 11.88 8.22
CA LEU A 5 -14.46 10.88 7.18
C LEU A 5 -13.16 10.69 6.39
N VAL A 6 -12.41 11.78 6.18
CA VAL A 6 -11.05 11.75 5.61
C VAL A 6 -10.07 11.06 6.56
N SER A 7 -10.12 11.34 7.87
CA SER A 7 -9.23 10.69 8.84
C SER A 7 -9.55 9.20 9.02
N GLN A 8 -10.82 8.81 8.96
CA GLN A 8 -11.23 7.40 8.96
C GLN A 8 -10.81 6.68 7.68
N SER A 9 -10.86 7.35 6.52
CA SER A 9 -10.41 6.74 5.26
C SER A 9 -8.88 6.59 5.16
N LEU A 10 -8.14 7.30 6.01
CA LEU A 10 -6.68 7.33 6.02
C LEU A 10 -6.07 6.71 7.28
N ASP A 11 -6.88 6.09 8.15
CA ASP A 11 -6.48 5.50 9.44
C ASP A 11 -5.53 6.40 10.26
N LEU A 12 -5.80 7.71 10.26
CA LEU A 12 -5.01 8.67 11.02
C LEU A 12 -5.48 8.67 12.49
N ASP A 13 -4.58 8.37 13.43
CA ASP A 13 -4.83 8.41 14.87
C ASP A 13 -5.39 9.77 15.30
N LEU A 14 -6.68 9.81 15.64
CA LEU A 14 -7.49 11.03 15.85
C LEU A 14 -7.23 11.76 17.19
N ASP A 15 -6.18 11.42 17.94
CA ASP A 15 -5.90 11.99 19.27
C ASP A 15 -5.51 13.48 19.24
N THR A 16 -5.34 14.09 18.06
CA THR A 16 -4.91 15.48 17.90
C THR A 16 -6.05 16.48 17.65
N THR A 17 -7.27 16.03 17.32
CA THR A 17 -8.35 16.93 16.88
C THR A 17 -9.24 17.47 18.01
N ASP A 18 -9.25 16.83 19.17
CA ASP A 18 -10.03 17.26 20.34
C ASP A 18 -9.52 18.56 21.00
N GLN A 19 -8.32 19.02 20.62
CA GLN A 19 -7.70 20.23 21.15
C GLN A 19 -8.15 21.51 20.41
N VAL A 20 -8.62 21.42 19.15
CA VAL A 20 -8.87 22.61 18.30
C VAL A 20 -10.30 23.14 18.41
N GLN A 21 -11.26 22.33 18.89
CA GLN A 21 -12.67 22.76 18.99
C GLN A 21 -13.06 23.37 20.35
N LYS A 22 -12.13 23.50 21.30
CA LYS A 22 -12.41 24.11 22.61
C LYS A 22 -12.33 25.64 22.60
N ARG A 23 -12.97 26.31 21.64
CA ARG A 23 -13.34 27.73 21.79
C ARG A 23 -14.73 27.97 21.19
N LYS A 24 -15.67 28.23 22.10
CA LYS A 24 -17.05 28.76 21.93
C LYS A 24 -18.16 27.72 21.74
N GLY A 25 -19.13 27.78 22.68
CA GLY A 25 -20.47 27.23 22.53
C GLY A 25 -20.78 26.03 23.42
N LYS A 26 -21.32 26.28 24.62
CA LYS A 26 -22.00 25.27 25.44
C LYS A 26 -23.18 24.69 24.64
N SER A 27 -23.05 23.49 24.08
CA SER A 27 -24.19 22.68 23.68
C SER A 27 -24.05 21.29 24.31
N LYS A 28 -25.07 20.90 25.08
CA LYS A 28 -25.14 19.59 25.74
C LYS A 28 -25.27 18.51 24.67
N LYS A 29 -24.15 17.88 24.31
CA LYS A 29 -24.14 16.70 23.45
C LYS A 29 -24.37 15.48 24.35
N LYS A 30 -25.52 14.81 24.19
CA LYS A 30 -25.75 13.47 24.76
C LYS A 30 -24.61 12.57 24.28
N GLU A 31 -23.78 12.14 25.20
CA GLU A 31 -22.83 11.06 24.97
C GLU A 31 -23.66 9.83 24.56
N ARG A 32 -23.36 9.26 23.39
CA ARG A 32 -23.76 7.90 23.10
C ARG A 32 -22.87 7.04 23.99
N GLU A 33 -23.39 6.64 25.14
CA GLU A 33 -22.75 5.69 26.03
C GLU A 33 -22.41 4.44 25.22
N SER A 34 -21.12 4.23 24.97
CA SER A 34 -20.62 2.90 24.66
C SER A 34 -20.97 2.04 25.87
N GLN A 35 -21.96 1.16 25.73
CA GLN A 35 -22.38 0.27 26.79
C GLN A 35 -21.22 -0.65 27.16
N ASN A 36 -20.45 -0.23 28.16
CA ASN A 36 -19.51 -1.13 28.82
C ASN A 36 -20.37 -2.24 29.44
N ALA A 37 -20.01 -3.50 29.22
CA ALA A 37 -20.74 -4.64 29.78
C ALA A 37 -20.92 -4.57 31.32
N ALA A 38 -20.09 -3.76 32.00
CA ALA A 38 -20.21 -3.45 33.42
C ALA A 38 -21.46 -2.62 33.78
N ASP A 39 -21.91 -1.73 32.90
CA ASP A 39 -23.08 -0.86 33.12
C ASP A 39 -24.41 -1.64 32.96
N LEU A 40 -24.41 -2.78 32.25
CA LEU A 40 -25.55 -3.69 32.20
C LEU A 40 -25.73 -4.53 33.48
N THR A 41 -24.70 -4.63 34.32
CA THR A 41 -24.79 -5.37 35.59
C THR A 41 -24.99 -4.41 36.75
N TYR A 42 -26.24 -4.06 37.04
CA TYR A 42 -26.64 -3.22 38.19
C TYR A 42 -26.38 -3.95 39.53
N THR A 43 -25.12 -4.14 39.88
CA THR A 43 -24.72 -4.53 41.23
C THR A 43 -23.79 -3.45 41.76
N ASN A 44 -24.37 -2.46 42.44
CA ASN A 44 -23.64 -1.40 43.15
C ASN A 44 -22.88 -1.92 44.40
N ARG A 45 -22.61 -3.23 44.44
CA ARG A 45 -21.90 -3.89 45.53
C ARG A 45 -20.43 -3.53 45.44
N GLN A 46 -19.90 -2.95 46.51
CA GLN A 46 -18.49 -2.55 46.61
C GLN A 46 -17.51 -3.70 46.28
N GLY A 47 -17.91 -4.95 46.53
CA GLY A 47 -17.14 -6.16 46.16
C GLY A 47 -16.92 -6.30 44.65
N VAL A 48 -18.00 -6.17 43.85
CA VAL A 48 -17.94 -6.30 42.39
C VAL A 48 -17.05 -5.21 41.77
N ARG A 49 -17.16 -3.97 42.26
CA ARG A 49 -16.27 -2.87 41.85
C ARG A 49 -14.80 -3.13 42.19
N LYS A 50 -14.52 -3.75 43.35
CA LYS A 50 -13.15 -4.13 43.73
C LYS A 50 -12.60 -5.22 42.80
N GLU A 51 -13.42 -6.18 42.39
CA GLU A 51 -13.03 -7.24 41.45
C GLU A 51 -12.82 -6.71 40.04
N LEU A 52 -13.72 -5.87 39.51
CA LEU A 52 -13.54 -5.20 38.23
C LEU A 52 -12.25 -4.37 38.19
N ARG A 53 -11.98 -3.57 39.24
CA ARG A 53 -10.71 -2.83 39.36
C ARG A 53 -9.50 -3.75 39.39
N LYS A 54 -9.58 -4.94 39.98
CA LYS A 54 -8.49 -5.93 39.95
C LYS A 54 -8.27 -6.47 38.53
N VAL A 55 -9.35 -6.77 37.80
CA VAL A 55 -9.29 -7.24 36.41
C VAL A 55 -8.70 -6.17 35.50
N GLU A 56 -9.19 -4.93 35.58
CA GLU A 56 -8.65 -3.80 34.81
C GLU A 56 -7.17 -3.57 35.10
N ARG A 57 -6.74 -3.64 36.37
CA ARG A 57 -5.33 -3.51 36.75
C ARG A 57 -4.48 -4.64 36.16
N LYS A 58 -4.98 -5.87 36.15
CA LYS A 58 -4.30 -7.01 35.51
C LYS A 58 -4.19 -6.80 34.00
N GLN A 59 -5.27 -6.40 33.33
CA GLN A 59 -5.27 -6.12 31.90
C GLN A 59 -4.31 -4.98 31.53
N LYS A 60 -4.28 -3.89 32.31
CA LYS A 60 -3.32 -2.79 32.13
C LYS A 60 -1.87 -3.23 32.31
N LYS A 61 -1.58 -4.12 33.26
CA LYS A 61 -0.24 -4.70 33.43
C LYS A 61 0.14 -5.56 32.23
N ILE A 62 -0.75 -6.44 31.79
CA ILE A 62 -0.52 -7.32 30.62
C ILE A 62 -0.29 -6.48 29.36
N SER A 63 -1.09 -5.43 29.12
CA SER A 63 -0.92 -4.57 27.95
C SER A 63 0.37 -3.76 28.01
N ALA A 64 0.76 -3.28 29.18
CA ALA A 64 2.04 -2.61 29.39
C ALA A 64 3.23 -3.56 29.18
N GLU A 65 3.17 -4.79 29.68
CA GLU A 65 4.19 -5.82 29.43
C GLU A 65 4.25 -6.22 27.96
N LYS A 66 3.11 -6.37 27.29
CA LYS A 66 3.05 -6.63 25.85
C LYS A 66 3.66 -5.48 25.04
N ARG A 67 3.43 -4.23 25.44
CA ARG A 67 4.08 -3.04 24.84
C ARG A 67 5.59 -3.03 25.09
N LYS A 68 6.06 -3.40 26.29
CA LYS A 68 7.49 -3.51 26.60
C LYS A 68 8.18 -4.64 25.82
N ARG A 69 7.49 -5.78 25.61
CA ARG A 69 8.00 -6.92 24.83
C ARG A 69 7.98 -6.66 23.33
N ARG A 70 7.08 -5.80 22.85
CA ARG A 70 7.10 -5.30 21.47
C ARG A 70 8.31 -4.39 21.33
N LYS A 71 9.38 -4.91 20.73
CA LYS A 71 10.43 -4.07 20.16
C LYS A 71 9.76 -3.09 19.20
N LEU A 72 10.15 -1.82 19.26
CA LEU A 72 9.77 -0.81 18.28
C LEU A 72 10.37 -1.26 16.94
N LYS A 73 9.62 -2.07 16.20
CA LYS A 73 10.01 -2.44 14.85
C LYS A 73 10.00 -1.19 14.00
N SER A 74 11.05 -1.00 13.22
CA SER A 74 11.08 0.07 12.23
C SER A 74 9.88 -0.07 11.30
N GLY A 75 9.34 1.04 10.79
CA GLY A 75 8.29 0.98 9.76
C GLY A 75 8.69 0.10 8.57
N ILE A 76 9.99 0.05 8.28
CA ILE A 76 10.59 -0.80 7.24
C ILE A 76 10.50 -2.29 7.61
N GLU A 77 10.79 -2.67 8.86
CA GLU A 77 10.71 -4.06 9.29
C GLU A 77 9.26 -4.57 9.27
N LYS A 78 8.30 -3.73 9.68
CA LYS A 78 6.88 -4.08 9.56
C LYS A 78 6.45 -4.22 8.10
N TYR A 79 6.87 -3.30 7.24
CA TYR A 79 6.61 -3.37 5.81
C TYR A 79 7.17 -4.65 5.19
N GLN A 80 8.39 -5.05 5.58
CA GLN A 80 9.00 -6.30 5.11
C GLN A 80 8.30 -7.55 5.67
N GLU A 81 7.79 -7.51 6.89
CA GLU A 81 7.02 -8.62 7.45
C GLU A 81 5.64 -8.77 6.81
N GLU A 82 4.96 -7.64 6.54
CA GLU A 82 3.62 -7.61 5.97
C GLU A 82 3.65 -7.84 4.44
N ASN A 83 4.65 -7.33 3.73
CA ASN A 83 4.79 -7.43 2.27
C ASN A 83 5.94 -8.34 1.82
N GLY A 84 6.52 -9.14 2.73
CA GLY A 84 7.59 -10.09 2.40
C GLY A 84 7.10 -11.30 1.62
N GLN A 85 5.79 -11.56 1.63
CA GLN A 85 5.17 -12.61 0.83
C GLN A 85 4.60 -12.01 -0.46
N ASP A 86 5.00 -12.61 -1.57
CA ASP A 86 4.44 -12.28 -2.87
C ASP A 86 3.10 -13.01 -3.04
N PHE A 87 2.00 -12.26 -3.09
CA PHE A 87 0.65 -12.78 -3.32
C PHE A 87 0.20 -12.65 -4.78
N THR A 88 1.11 -12.31 -5.71
CA THR A 88 0.77 -12.02 -7.10
C THR A 88 0.09 -13.21 -7.78
N GLU A 89 0.55 -14.43 -7.55
CA GLU A 89 -0.06 -15.65 -8.14
C GLU A 89 -1.49 -15.85 -7.65
N ILE A 90 -1.70 -15.76 -6.34
CA ILE A 90 -3.02 -15.92 -5.71
C ILE A 90 -3.97 -14.81 -6.18
N ASN A 91 -3.48 -13.58 -6.32
CA ASN A 91 -4.27 -12.46 -6.82
C ASN A 91 -4.64 -12.62 -8.29
N VAL A 92 -3.71 -13.09 -9.14
CA VAL A 92 -3.99 -13.38 -10.54
C VAL A 92 -4.99 -14.52 -10.67
N GLU A 93 -4.88 -15.55 -9.84
CA GLU A 93 -5.85 -16.63 -9.79
C GLU A 93 -7.22 -16.15 -9.31
N ALA A 94 -7.27 -15.30 -8.28
CA ALA A 94 -8.50 -14.67 -7.82
C ALA A 94 -9.14 -13.81 -8.92
N LEU A 95 -8.34 -13.03 -9.67
CA LEU A 95 -8.81 -12.27 -10.82
C LEU A 95 -9.40 -13.19 -11.90
N LYS A 96 -8.78 -14.34 -12.17
CA LYS A 96 -9.31 -15.37 -13.09
C LYS A 96 -10.62 -16.01 -12.59
N ARG A 97 -10.76 -16.24 -11.28
CA ARG A 97 -11.95 -16.84 -10.65
C ARG A 97 -13.12 -15.85 -10.54
N ILE A 98 -12.84 -14.58 -10.25
CA ILE A 98 -13.85 -13.50 -10.27
C ILE A 98 -14.41 -13.31 -11.69
N THR A 99 -13.63 -13.70 -12.71
CA THR A 99 -14.01 -13.59 -14.12
C THR A 99 -14.87 -14.71 -14.69
N ASP A 100 -15.73 -15.36 -13.89
CA ASP A 100 -16.93 -16.01 -14.45
C ASP A 100 -17.83 -14.99 -15.22
N LEU A 101 -17.53 -13.68 -15.11
CA LEU A 101 -18.08 -12.56 -15.87
C LEU A 101 -17.11 -11.90 -16.91
N GLY A 102 -15.96 -12.53 -17.22
CA GLY A 102 -15.19 -12.32 -18.46
C GLY A 102 -14.50 -10.97 -18.71
N LYS A 103 -13.41 -10.63 -17.97
CA LYS A 103 -12.62 -9.40 -18.28
C LYS A 103 -11.09 -9.54 -18.28
N VAL A 104 -10.51 -10.66 -17.85
CA VAL A 104 -9.04 -10.85 -17.86
C VAL A 104 -8.70 -12.01 -18.78
N SER A 105 -8.17 -11.70 -19.96
CA SER A 105 -7.67 -12.72 -20.90
C SER A 105 -6.44 -13.43 -20.33
N SER A 106 -6.28 -14.72 -20.66
CA SER A 106 -5.10 -15.54 -20.32
C SER A 106 -3.80 -14.80 -20.59
N ASP A 107 -3.68 -14.18 -21.76
CA ASP A 107 -2.47 -13.48 -22.21
C ASP A 107 -2.08 -12.31 -21.31
N ILE A 108 -3.07 -11.64 -20.68
CA ILE A 108 -2.82 -10.53 -19.76
C ILE A 108 -2.36 -11.09 -18.43
N SER A 109 -2.98 -12.17 -17.95
CA SER A 109 -2.59 -12.83 -16.71
C SER A 109 -1.17 -13.40 -16.77
N GLU A 110 -0.80 -13.99 -17.91
CA GLU A 110 0.54 -14.51 -18.15
C GLU A 110 1.57 -13.39 -18.26
N LYS A 111 1.22 -12.26 -18.89
CA LYS A 111 2.08 -11.06 -18.90
C LYS A 111 2.32 -10.50 -17.51
N ILE A 112 1.30 -10.50 -16.63
CA ILE A 112 1.44 -10.03 -15.24
C ILE A 112 2.39 -10.97 -14.47
N LEU A 113 2.17 -12.28 -14.56
CA LEU A 113 3.04 -13.28 -13.93
C LEU A 113 4.48 -13.23 -14.48
N TYR A 114 4.66 -13.04 -15.79
CA TYR A 114 5.98 -13.03 -16.42
C TYR A 114 6.75 -11.72 -16.23
N LYS A 115 6.06 -10.57 -16.13
CA LYS A 115 6.72 -9.28 -15.93
C LYS A 115 7.15 -9.02 -14.49
N HIS A 116 6.61 -9.78 -13.53
CA HIS A 116 6.98 -9.68 -12.12
C HIS A 116 7.71 -10.95 -11.69
N PRO A 117 9.05 -10.93 -11.76
CA PRO A 117 9.72 -10.83 -10.47
C PRO A 117 10.98 -9.95 -10.56
N CYS A 118 11.03 -8.93 -9.72
CA CYS A 118 12.26 -8.31 -9.22
C CYS A 118 13.34 -7.87 -10.23
N ARG A 119 13.02 -7.69 -11.52
CA ARG A 119 13.98 -7.14 -12.48
C ARG A 119 14.08 -5.64 -12.26
N LEU A 120 15.16 -5.21 -11.62
CA LEU A 120 15.56 -3.82 -11.68
C LEU A 120 15.81 -3.46 -13.15
N SER A 121 15.72 -2.17 -13.50
CA SER A 121 16.04 -1.70 -14.86
C SER A 121 17.44 -2.15 -15.33
N ARG A 122 18.32 -2.51 -14.39
CA ARG A 122 19.66 -3.08 -14.60
C ARG A 122 19.66 -4.56 -15.01
N ASP A 123 18.62 -5.31 -14.66
CA ASP A 123 18.50 -6.75 -14.96
C ASP A 123 17.84 -7.02 -16.32
N VAL A 124 17.31 -5.97 -16.95
CA VAL A 124 16.77 -6.03 -18.30
C VAL A 124 17.93 -6.10 -19.28
N LYS A 125 18.20 -7.30 -19.82
CA LYS A 125 19.13 -7.46 -20.95
C LYS A 125 18.65 -6.56 -22.10
N GLN A 126 19.38 -5.49 -22.36
CA GLN A 126 19.15 -4.66 -23.53
C GLN A 126 19.40 -5.56 -24.75
N ARG A 127 18.39 -5.70 -25.61
CA ARG A 127 18.58 -6.36 -26.90
C ARG A 127 19.62 -5.54 -27.64
N GLN A 128 20.70 -6.20 -28.07
CA GLN A 128 21.67 -5.57 -28.95
C GLN A 128 20.88 -5.09 -30.17
N LYS A 129 20.97 -3.80 -30.47
CA LYS A 129 20.40 -3.27 -31.70
C LYS A 129 21.16 -3.95 -32.84
N GLU A 130 20.43 -4.61 -33.73
CA GLU A 130 20.99 -5.05 -34.99
C GLU A 130 21.57 -3.82 -35.69
N GLU A 131 22.80 -3.93 -36.18
CA GLU A 131 23.43 -2.85 -36.93
C GLU A 131 22.52 -2.54 -38.13
N GLU A 132 22.07 -1.30 -38.23
CA GLU A 132 21.23 -0.87 -39.36
C GLU A 132 22.08 -1.01 -40.62
N GLU A 133 21.72 -1.96 -41.50
CA GLU A 133 22.35 -2.08 -42.81
C GLU A 133 22.12 -0.79 -43.59
N SER A 134 23.20 -0.06 -43.86
CA SER A 134 23.14 1.12 -44.72
C SER A 134 22.63 0.71 -46.09
N LEU A 135 21.54 1.34 -46.54
CA LEU A 135 20.98 1.14 -47.88
C LEU A 135 21.92 1.61 -49.00
N PHE A 136 22.92 2.43 -48.66
CA PHE A 136 23.92 2.93 -49.59
C PHE A 136 25.21 2.16 -49.45
N THR A 137 25.71 1.68 -50.59
CA THR A 137 27.02 1.06 -50.71
C THR A 137 28.07 2.10 -51.07
N GLU A 138 29.35 1.82 -50.78
CA GLU A 138 30.46 2.70 -51.16
C GLU A 138 30.49 3.01 -52.67
N GLU A 139 29.99 2.07 -53.50
CA GLU A 139 29.88 2.26 -54.95
C GLU A 139 28.85 3.33 -55.33
N ASP A 140 27.78 3.50 -54.55
CA ASP A 140 26.76 4.51 -54.77
C ASP A 140 27.31 5.91 -54.49
N PHE A 141 28.17 6.04 -53.47
CA PHE A 141 28.87 7.28 -53.19
C PHE A 141 29.84 7.67 -54.32
N GLN A 142 30.56 6.70 -54.90
CA GLN A 142 31.44 6.97 -56.05
C GLN A 142 30.67 7.40 -57.31
N LYS A 143 29.47 6.85 -57.56
CA LYS A 143 28.62 7.28 -58.67
C LYS A 143 28.12 8.71 -58.44
N PHE A 144 27.65 9.00 -57.24
CA PHE A 144 27.18 10.33 -56.86
C PHE A 144 28.28 11.39 -57.02
N GLU A 145 29.51 11.12 -56.58
CA GLU A 145 30.63 12.06 -56.75
C GLU A 145 30.96 12.36 -58.22
N ARG A 146 30.79 11.41 -59.13
CA ARG A 146 31.05 11.61 -60.56
C ARG A 146 29.94 12.42 -61.21
N GLU A 147 28.70 12.17 -60.82
CA GLU A 147 27.52 12.82 -61.39
C GLU A 147 27.33 14.25 -60.87
N TYR A 148 27.75 14.50 -59.63
CA TYR A 148 27.60 15.80 -58.97
C TYR A 148 28.78 16.75 -59.15
N LYS A 149 29.89 16.31 -59.76
CA LYS A 149 30.98 17.23 -60.14
C LYS A 149 30.49 18.13 -61.27
N PRO A 150 30.25 19.44 -61.03
CA PRO A 150 29.84 20.33 -62.09
C PRO A 150 31.01 20.47 -63.06
N ASN A 151 30.77 20.22 -64.35
CA ASN A 151 31.77 20.52 -65.38
C ASN A 151 32.21 21.98 -65.22
N PRO A 152 33.51 22.27 -65.04
CA PRO A 152 33.98 23.64 -65.03
C PRO A 152 33.65 24.24 -66.39
N ARG A 153 32.80 25.29 -66.37
CA ARG A 153 32.44 26.07 -67.55
C ARG A 153 33.65 26.85 -68.06
#